data_AF-W6Y0R2-F1
#
_entry.id   AF-W6Y0R2-F1
#
_cell.length_a   1.000
_cell.length_b   1.000
_cell.length_c   1.000
_cell.angle_alpha   90.00
_cell.angle_beta   90.00
_cell.angle_gamma   90.00
#
_symmetry.space_group_name_H-M   'P 1'
#
loop_
_entity.id
_entity.type
_entity.pdbx_description
1 polymer ?
#
loop_
_entity_poly.entity_id
_entity_poly.type
_entity_poly.pdbx_seq_one_letter_code
_entity_poly.pdbx_strand_id
1 'polypeptide(L)'
;MAPRKKAVTAAANSNKAAKSAKAIITSPSTPPTVALPPSRIHSTSYHYPLILGNRSACDALLSWFNGVAETRSMPWRKAWIDPADFEGREEELKRVLSKRAYEVWVSEVMLQQTRVSTVIPYFNNWIAKWPTVEDLAAANHDDVLSVWKGLGYYSRATRLHEGAKQMTSAPSASGVIPSGAVELQEVPGIGRYTAGAVSSIAFGEAEPVLDGNVARVLSRQLGLYMDAKDKKTTDVMWDMADQLIKFASNYPEQRKNAVPGLWNQALMELGSTICTPRPRCDECPIQATCRTYSEGKALSEKRQASTAIPDIEDACILCAPLDTEDLVTIAEDEAADDTTRATKKRKAAVKQTNTLSNYFTVSAPKSNADTETDPESADDTPVEESKKRKLPPPASDIKPILSYCSLFPMKVAKKKAAEEDCVVCMIELCFPDGGSKWLIEQRPSKGLLASLWQFPQVSLPASQKTPQQRKTLAQKHVADLAAGKVDMSQARYVASLSPLVHVFTHLKLTMHAYQFRIDADNAKSFEPVCKGPPARKWVDGASMDDETLSTGMRRCWDLLSSEK
;
A
#
# COMPACT_ATOMS: atom_id res chain seq x y z
N MET A 1 29.06 21.73 61.48
CA MET A 1 28.41 22.49 60.38
C MET A 1 28.60 21.70 59.08
N ALA A 2 27.65 21.85 58.15
CA ALA A 2 27.41 21.10 56.90
C ALA A 2 26.66 19.75 57.05
N PRO A 3 25.40 19.63 56.55
CA PRO A 3 24.49 18.52 56.87
C PRO A 3 24.56 17.36 55.86
N ARG A 4 24.27 16.15 56.40
CA ARG A 4 24.09 14.87 55.70
C ARG A 4 23.02 14.96 54.61
N LYS A 5 23.37 14.62 53.36
CA LYS A 5 22.41 14.37 52.28
C LYS A 5 21.69 13.04 52.54
N LYS A 6 20.37 13.09 52.74
CA LYS A 6 19.48 11.92 52.84
C LYS A 6 19.47 11.17 51.50
N ALA A 7 19.74 9.87 51.55
CA ALA A 7 19.41 8.94 50.48
C ALA A 7 17.88 8.82 50.41
N VAL A 8 17.30 9.18 49.26
CA VAL A 8 15.90 8.89 48.95
C VAL A 8 15.90 7.58 48.17
N THR A 9 15.54 6.50 48.86
CA THR A 9 15.18 5.22 48.25
C THR A 9 13.90 5.43 47.44
N ALA A 10 14.02 5.47 46.11
CA ALA A 10 12.87 5.37 45.23
C ALA A 10 12.32 3.95 45.32
N ALA A 11 11.20 3.79 46.02
CA ALA A 11 10.43 2.55 46.02
C ALA A 11 10.04 2.21 44.58
N ALA A 12 10.40 1.01 44.15
CA ALA A 12 9.99 0.45 42.88
C ALA A 12 8.48 0.26 42.87
N ASN A 13 7.75 1.21 42.27
CA ASN A 13 6.36 1.00 41.89
C ASN A 13 6.33 0.00 40.74
N SER A 14 6.10 -1.26 41.09
CA SER A 14 5.70 -2.33 40.19
C SER A 14 4.28 -2.09 39.67
N ASN A 15 4.11 -1.05 38.85
CA ASN A 15 2.93 -0.93 38.01
C ASN A 15 3.05 -1.98 36.90
N LYS A 16 2.50 -3.17 37.19
CA LYS A 16 2.03 -4.12 36.18
C LYS A 16 1.25 -3.32 35.14
N ALA A 17 1.82 -3.21 33.95
CA ALA A 17 1.13 -2.69 32.79
C ALA A 17 -0.20 -3.45 32.66
N ALA A 18 -1.31 -2.75 32.88
CA ALA A 18 -2.61 -3.25 32.51
C ALA A 18 -2.55 -3.56 31.01
N LYS A 19 -2.56 -4.86 30.67
CA LYS A 19 -2.76 -5.31 29.29
C LYS A 19 -4.03 -4.60 28.80
N SER A 20 -3.90 -3.75 27.79
CA SER A 20 -5.05 -3.18 27.09
C SER A 20 -5.96 -4.34 26.71
N ALA A 21 -7.19 -4.35 27.25
CA ALA A 21 -8.17 -5.38 26.97
C ALA A 21 -8.37 -5.40 25.43
N LYS A 22 -7.94 -6.49 24.79
CA LYS A 22 -8.15 -6.70 23.36
C LYS A 22 -9.65 -6.54 23.12
N ALA A 23 -10.06 -5.63 22.25
CA ALA A 23 -11.47 -5.45 21.91
C ALA A 23 -11.92 -6.68 21.11
N ILE A 24 -12.39 -7.72 21.81
CA ILE A 24 -12.87 -8.96 21.19
C ILE A 24 -14.27 -8.71 20.67
N ILE A 25 -14.44 -8.72 19.35
CA ILE A 25 -15.76 -8.71 18.71
C ILE A 25 -16.34 -10.12 18.86
N THR A 26 -17.37 -10.27 19.67
CA THR A 26 -18.04 -11.55 19.91
C THR A 26 -19.28 -11.71 19.03
N SER A 27 -19.70 -12.96 18.82
CA SER A 27 -20.97 -13.24 18.13
C SER A 27 -22.12 -12.60 18.90
N PRO A 28 -23.00 -11.83 18.23
CA PRO A 28 -24.17 -11.27 18.89
C PRO A 28 -25.16 -12.38 19.26
N SER A 29 -25.87 -12.20 20.37
CA SER A 29 -26.91 -13.13 20.84
C SER A 29 -28.17 -13.09 19.97
N THR A 30 -28.43 -11.96 19.32
CA THR A 30 -29.52 -11.75 18.36
C THR A 30 -28.97 -11.13 17.08
N PRO A 31 -29.52 -11.46 15.89
CA PRO A 31 -29.08 -10.84 14.65
C PRO A 31 -29.24 -9.32 14.74
N PRO A 32 -28.13 -8.56 14.63
CA PRO A 32 -28.20 -7.14 14.88
C PRO A 32 -28.92 -6.45 13.71
N THR A 33 -29.75 -5.46 14.03
CA THR A 33 -30.41 -4.62 13.03
C THR A 33 -29.38 -3.84 12.22
N VAL A 34 -29.70 -3.53 10.96
CA VAL A 34 -28.80 -2.76 10.09
C VAL A 34 -28.63 -1.36 10.68
N ALA A 35 -27.38 -0.94 10.95
CA ALA A 35 -27.06 0.37 11.47
C ALA A 35 -27.04 1.40 10.33
N LEU A 36 -27.89 2.43 10.40
CA LEU A 36 -28.03 3.42 9.32
C LEU A 36 -27.66 4.83 9.80
N PRO A 37 -27.02 5.66 8.95
CA PRO A 37 -26.82 7.09 9.23
C PRO A 37 -28.17 7.83 9.41
N PRO A 38 -28.20 9.01 10.08
CA PRO A 38 -27.06 9.84 10.47
C PRO A 38 -26.36 9.40 11.76
N SER A 39 -27.05 8.70 12.65
CA SER A 39 -26.48 8.33 13.95
C SER A 39 -25.66 7.04 13.89
N ARG A 40 -26.01 6.12 12.96
CA ARG A 40 -25.39 4.80 12.76
C ARG A 40 -25.05 4.13 14.09
N ILE A 41 -25.95 4.19 15.07
CA ILE A 41 -25.68 3.68 16.41
C ILE A 41 -25.83 2.16 16.42
N HIS A 42 -24.84 1.48 16.98
CA HIS A 42 -24.78 0.02 17.10
C HIS A 42 -23.80 -0.35 18.22
N SER A 43 -23.90 -1.58 18.71
CA SER A 43 -22.91 -2.14 19.63
C SER A 43 -21.72 -2.74 18.87
N THR A 44 -20.62 -2.99 19.59
CA THR A 44 -19.40 -3.57 18.98
C THR A 44 -19.64 -4.94 18.33
N SER A 45 -20.61 -5.72 18.83
CA SER A 45 -20.98 -7.02 18.24
C SER A 45 -21.63 -6.90 16.86
N TYR A 46 -22.08 -5.71 16.45
CA TYR A 46 -22.47 -5.44 15.07
C TYR A 46 -21.33 -5.69 14.09
N HIS A 47 -20.06 -5.59 14.51
CA HIS A 47 -18.93 -5.85 13.61
C HIS A 47 -18.58 -7.34 13.49
N TYR A 48 -19.36 -8.24 14.09
CA TYR A 48 -19.09 -9.67 13.96
C TYR A 48 -19.15 -10.09 12.47
N PRO A 49 -18.11 -10.76 11.95
CA PRO A 49 -18.04 -11.18 10.55
C PRO A 49 -19.17 -12.15 10.19
N LEU A 50 -20.11 -11.72 9.34
CA LEU A 50 -21.23 -12.56 8.88
C LEU A 50 -20.79 -13.72 7.98
N ILE A 51 -19.56 -13.65 7.45
CA ILE A 51 -18.96 -14.75 6.71
C ILE A 51 -18.53 -15.90 7.64
N LEU A 52 -18.28 -15.63 8.94
CA LEU A 52 -18.12 -16.71 9.92
C LEU A 52 -19.45 -17.44 10.07
N GLY A 53 -19.43 -18.75 9.82
CA GLY A 53 -20.63 -19.59 9.81
C GLY A 53 -21.36 -19.65 8.46
N ASN A 54 -20.99 -18.85 7.46
CA ASN A 54 -21.57 -18.91 6.12
C ASN A 54 -20.66 -19.67 5.15
N ARG A 55 -20.80 -21.01 5.14
CA ARG A 55 -20.01 -21.90 4.27
C ARG A 55 -20.15 -21.54 2.79
N SER A 56 -21.36 -21.21 2.35
CA SER A 56 -21.62 -20.84 0.95
C SER A 56 -20.84 -19.58 0.54
N ALA A 57 -20.65 -18.61 1.44
CA ALA A 57 -19.86 -17.42 1.14
C ALA A 57 -18.35 -17.74 1.08
N CYS A 58 -17.86 -18.61 1.95
CA CYS A 58 -16.48 -19.10 1.88
C CYS A 58 -16.21 -19.84 0.56
N ASP A 59 -17.11 -20.76 0.19
CA ASP A 59 -17.03 -21.52 -1.06
C ASP A 59 -17.12 -20.60 -2.28
N ALA A 60 -18.00 -19.59 -2.25
CA ALA A 60 -18.11 -18.59 -3.31
C ALA A 60 -16.81 -17.79 -3.48
N LEU A 61 -16.15 -17.39 -2.39
CA LEU A 61 -14.87 -16.67 -2.45
C LEU A 61 -13.77 -17.55 -3.05
N LEU A 62 -13.63 -18.78 -2.57
CA LEU A 62 -12.59 -19.71 -3.04
C LEU A 62 -12.85 -20.16 -4.49
N SER A 63 -14.10 -20.43 -4.85
CA SER A 63 -14.50 -20.79 -6.22
C SER A 63 -14.26 -19.64 -7.19
N TRP A 64 -14.66 -18.42 -6.81
CA TRP A 64 -14.35 -17.22 -7.59
C TRP A 64 -12.85 -17.05 -7.78
N PHE A 65 -12.06 -17.18 -6.70
CA PHE A 65 -10.61 -17.03 -6.79
C PHE A 65 -9.98 -18.08 -7.71
N ASN A 66 -10.39 -19.34 -7.62
CA ASN A 66 -9.92 -20.39 -8.53
C ASN A 66 -10.23 -20.05 -10.00
N GLY A 67 -11.39 -19.44 -10.28
CA GLY A 67 -11.76 -19.00 -11.62
C GLY A 67 -10.95 -17.81 -12.16
N VAL A 68 -10.35 -17.00 -11.28
CA VAL A 68 -9.60 -15.79 -11.68
C VAL A 68 -8.10 -15.84 -11.38
N ALA A 69 -7.62 -16.84 -10.65
CA ALA A 69 -6.25 -16.88 -10.11
C ALA A 69 -5.17 -16.73 -11.20
N GLU A 70 -5.43 -17.27 -12.39
CA GLU A 70 -4.51 -17.30 -13.54
C GLU A 70 -4.68 -16.11 -14.51
N THR A 71 -5.77 -15.34 -14.40
CA THR A 71 -6.12 -14.28 -15.37
C THR A 71 -5.07 -13.19 -15.51
N ARG A 72 -4.24 -12.99 -14.48
CA ARG A 72 -3.20 -11.96 -14.41
C ARG A 72 -1.80 -12.49 -14.69
N SER A 73 -1.67 -13.79 -15.01
CA SER A 73 -0.42 -14.45 -15.38
C SER A 73 0.74 -14.16 -14.41
N MET A 74 0.47 -14.22 -13.11
CA MET A 74 1.46 -13.96 -12.08
C MET A 74 2.39 -15.18 -11.90
N PRO A 75 3.69 -15.09 -12.24
CA PRO A 75 4.59 -16.25 -12.26
C PRO A 75 4.87 -16.86 -10.88
N TRP A 76 4.65 -16.10 -9.81
CA TRP A 76 4.75 -16.57 -8.43
C TRP A 76 3.48 -17.28 -7.93
N ARG A 77 2.38 -17.29 -8.69
CA ARG A 77 1.21 -18.11 -8.39
C ARG A 77 1.41 -19.50 -8.98
N LYS A 78 1.77 -20.45 -8.12
CA LYS A 78 1.96 -21.86 -8.47
C LYS A 78 0.98 -22.72 -7.69
N ALA A 79 0.73 -23.92 -8.20
CA ALA A 79 -0.07 -24.91 -7.50
C ALA A 79 0.49 -25.17 -6.09
N TRP A 80 -0.43 -25.45 -5.17
CA TRP A 80 -0.08 -25.89 -3.82
C TRP A 80 0.74 -27.19 -3.89
N ILE A 81 1.76 -27.32 -3.04
CA ILE A 81 2.55 -28.55 -2.92
C ILE A 81 1.95 -29.36 -1.78
N ASP A 82 1.32 -30.50 -2.09
CA ASP A 82 0.78 -31.39 -1.06
C ASP A 82 1.92 -32.25 -0.47
N PRO A 83 2.21 -32.16 0.84
CA PRO A 83 3.18 -33.04 1.48
C PRO A 83 2.91 -34.53 1.27
N ALA A 84 1.65 -34.93 1.09
CA ALA A 84 1.27 -36.32 0.86
C ALA A 84 1.85 -36.89 -0.45
N ASP A 85 2.08 -36.05 -1.46
CA ASP A 85 2.68 -36.46 -2.74
C ASP A 85 4.17 -36.85 -2.61
N PHE A 86 4.79 -36.58 -1.45
CA PHE A 86 6.22 -36.78 -1.18
C PHE A 86 6.48 -37.79 -0.05
N GLU A 87 5.53 -38.68 0.25
CA GLU A 87 5.72 -39.75 1.24
C GLU A 87 7.01 -40.57 0.95
N GLY A 88 7.90 -40.67 1.94
CA GLY A 88 9.23 -41.31 1.80
C GLY A 88 10.29 -40.51 1.04
N ARG A 89 10.00 -39.23 0.71
CA ARG A 89 10.89 -38.29 0.00
C ARG A 89 11.00 -36.96 0.75
N GLU A 90 11.21 -37.00 2.06
CA GLU A 90 11.16 -35.85 2.95
C GLU A 90 12.19 -34.77 2.60
N GLU A 91 13.39 -35.15 2.17
CA GLU A 91 14.43 -34.19 1.75
C GLU A 91 14.08 -33.50 0.44
N GLU A 92 13.39 -34.19 -0.48
CA GLU A 92 12.88 -33.57 -1.70
C GLU A 92 11.76 -32.58 -1.37
N LEU A 93 10.83 -32.96 -0.49
CA LEU A 93 9.75 -32.08 -0.02
C LEU A 93 10.32 -30.79 0.59
N LYS A 94 11.29 -30.92 1.52
CA LYS A 94 11.96 -29.77 2.15
C LYS A 94 12.56 -28.82 1.11
N ARG A 95 13.25 -29.36 0.11
CA ARG A 95 13.87 -28.57 -0.97
C ARG A 95 12.83 -27.83 -1.81
N VAL A 96 11.76 -28.52 -2.22
CA VAL A 96 10.71 -27.93 -3.07
C VAL A 96 9.90 -26.88 -2.29
N LEU A 97 9.55 -27.14 -1.02
CA LEU A 97 8.87 -26.17 -0.15
C LEU A 97 9.76 -24.96 0.16
N SER A 98 11.04 -25.15 0.44
CA SER A 98 11.99 -24.05 0.68
C SER A 98 12.09 -23.14 -0.54
N LYS A 99 12.22 -23.71 -1.75
CA LYS A 99 12.18 -22.96 -3.00
C LYS A 99 10.86 -22.22 -3.19
N ARG A 100 9.73 -22.88 -2.89
CA ARG A 100 8.41 -22.25 -3.00
C ARG A 100 8.26 -21.07 -2.04
N ALA A 101 8.68 -21.23 -0.80
CA ALA A 101 8.65 -20.19 0.22
C ALA A 101 9.55 -19.00 -0.17
N TYR A 102 10.72 -19.27 -0.76
CA TYR A 102 11.60 -18.24 -1.31
C TYR A 102 10.92 -17.45 -2.43
N GLU A 103 10.29 -18.12 -3.39
CA GLU A 103 9.56 -17.47 -4.47
C GLU A 103 8.42 -16.58 -3.95
N VAL A 104 7.64 -17.07 -2.98
CA VAL A 104 6.58 -16.27 -2.33
C VAL A 104 7.19 -15.06 -1.62
N TRP A 105 8.26 -15.26 -0.85
CA TRP A 105 8.91 -14.18 -0.12
C TRP A 105 9.41 -13.08 -1.06
N VAL A 106 10.10 -13.44 -2.14
CA VAL A 106 10.57 -12.51 -3.17
C VAL A 106 9.40 -11.74 -3.78
N SER A 107 8.31 -12.42 -4.19
CA SER A 107 7.16 -11.75 -4.80
C SER A 107 6.49 -10.79 -3.82
N GLU A 108 6.29 -11.19 -2.56
CA GLU A 108 5.66 -10.34 -1.55
C GLU A 108 6.50 -9.09 -1.26
N VAL A 109 7.83 -9.20 -1.22
CA VAL A 109 8.71 -8.03 -1.05
C VAL A 109 8.64 -7.12 -2.27
N MET A 110 8.65 -7.67 -3.48
CA MET A 110 8.54 -6.87 -4.71
C MET A 110 7.20 -6.14 -4.83
N LEU A 111 6.09 -6.77 -4.42
CA LEU A 111 4.73 -6.22 -4.52
C LEU A 111 4.44 -5.10 -3.52
N GLN A 112 5.27 -4.91 -2.49
CA GLN A 112 5.12 -3.79 -1.56
C GLN A 112 5.14 -2.45 -2.31
N GLN A 113 3.99 -1.75 -2.33
CA GLN A 113 3.81 -0.47 -3.01
C GLN A 113 4.19 -0.47 -4.51
N THR A 114 4.17 -1.65 -5.16
CA THR A 114 4.52 -1.80 -6.58
C THR A 114 3.40 -2.58 -7.28
N ARG A 115 3.08 -2.22 -8.53
CA ARG A 115 2.00 -2.88 -9.28
C ARG A 115 2.46 -4.23 -9.84
N VAL A 116 1.53 -5.19 -9.89
CA VAL A 116 1.78 -6.55 -10.41
C VAL A 116 2.45 -6.55 -11.79
N SER A 117 1.91 -5.77 -12.76
CA SER A 117 2.46 -5.73 -14.11
C SER A 117 3.92 -5.25 -14.17
N THR A 118 4.30 -4.36 -13.24
CA THR A 118 5.69 -3.91 -13.09
C THR A 118 6.56 -5.00 -12.49
N VAL A 119 6.06 -5.80 -11.54
CA VAL A 119 6.84 -6.82 -10.82
C VAL A 119 7.15 -8.04 -11.69
N ILE A 120 6.26 -8.46 -12.58
CA ILE A 120 6.42 -9.68 -13.41
C ILE A 120 7.82 -9.83 -14.05
N PRO A 121 8.33 -8.86 -14.84
CA PRO A 121 9.65 -9.01 -15.47
C PRO A 121 10.79 -9.04 -14.44
N TYR A 122 10.68 -8.29 -13.34
CA TYR A 122 11.70 -8.27 -12.28
C TYR A 122 11.76 -9.59 -11.54
N PHE A 123 10.60 -10.17 -11.20
CA PHE A 123 10.53 -11.46 -10.55
C PHE A 123 11.15 -12.56 -11.42
N ASN A 124 10.81 -12.60 -12.71
CA ASN A 124 11.36 -13.59 -13.64
C ASN A 124 12.89 -13.49 -13.74
N ASN A 125 13.42 -12.27 -13.90
CA ASN A 125 14.87 -12.05 -13.96
C ASN A 125 15.56 -12.41 -12.63
N TRP A 126 14.95 -12.05 -11.50
CA TRP A 126 15.48 -12.32 -10.17
C TRP A 126 15.56 -13.83 -9.90
N ILE A 127 14.47 -14.57 -10.12
CA ILE A 127 14.43 -16.02 -9.90
C ILE A 127 15.30 -16.77 -10.91
N ALA A 128 15.50 -16.24 -12.12
CA ALA A 128 16.43 -16.82 -13.08
C ALA A 128 17.90 -16.68 -12.61
N LYS A 129 18.27 -15.55 -12.01
CA LYS A 129 19.63 -15.30 -11.50
C LYS A 129 19.90 -15.97 -10.15
N TRP A 130 18.93 -15.94 -9.25
CA TRP A 130 18.99 -16.56 -7.93
C TRP A 130 17.77 -17.46 -7.72
N PRO A 131 17.83 -18.72 -8.18
CA PRO A 131 16.73 -19.67 -8.04
C PRO A 131 16.39 -20.05 -6.59
N THR A 132 17.34 -19.96 -5.66
CA THR A 132 17.15 -20.33 -4.26
C THR A 132 17.58 -19.25 -3.27
N VAL A 133 17.26 -19.44 -1.99
CA VAL A 133 17.66 -18.50 -0.92
C VAL A 133 19.17 -18.49 -0.71
N GLU A 134 19.84 -19.62 -0.93
CA GLU A 134 21.29 -19.79 -0.87
C GLU A 134 21.99 -19.05 -1.99
N ASP A 135 21.46 -19.14 -3.23
CA ASP A 135 21.99 -18.39 -4.37
C ASP A 135 21.96 -16.88 -4.10
N LEU A 136 20.86 -16.39 -3.51
CA LEU A 136 20.74 -14.99 -3.12
C LEU A 136 21.67 -14.64 -1.95
N ALA A 137 21.82 -15.51 -0.96
CA ALA A 137 22.69 -15.29 0.19
C ALA A 137 24.17 -15.20 -0.23
N ALA A 138 24.57 -15.95 -1.26
CA ALA A 138 25.92 -15.95 -1.82
C ALA A 138 26.18 -14.73 -2.75
N ALA A 139 25.14 -13.99 -3.15
CA ALA A 139 25.26 -12.90 -4.10
C ALA A 139 26.05 -11.69 -3.56
N ASN A 140 26.71 -10.95 -4.46
CA ASN A 140 27.27 -9.66 -4.11
C ASN A 140 26.16 -8.62 -3.90
N HIS A 141 26.37 -7.68 -2.98
CA HIS A 141 25.36 -6.65 -2.69
C HIS A 141 25.06 -5.77 -3.91
N ASP A 142 26.08 -5.39 -4.68
CA ASP A 142 25.93 -4.55 -5.86
C ASP A 142 25.16 -5.27 -6.99
N ASP A 143 25.37 -6.57 -7.15
CA ASP A 143 24.59 -7.40 -8.07
C ASP A 143 23.09 -7.38 -7.72
N VAL A 144 22.77 -7.51 -6.43
CA VAL A 144 21.40 -7.45 -5.91
C VAL A 144 20.75 -6.10 -6.22
N LEU A 145 21.44 -5.00 -5.95
CA LEU A 145 20.92 -3.66 -6.26
C LEU A 145 20.77 -3.43 -7.77
N SER A 146 21.69 -4.00 -8.58
CA SER A 146 21.66 -3.91 -10.03
C SER A 146 20.43 -4.63 -10.62
N VAL A 147 20.10 -5.83 -10.15
CA VAL A 147 18.90 -6.56 -10.61
C VAL A 147 17.60 -5.90 -10.12
N TRP A 148 17.63 -5.23 -8.97
CA TRP A 148 16.48 -4.47 -8.44
C TRP A 148 16.28 -3.08 -9.07
N LYS A 149 17.24 -2.65 -9.89
CA LYS A 149 17.30 -1.31 -10.48
C LYS A 149 16.03 -0.96 -11.25
N GLY A 150 15.37 0.13 -10.83
CA GLY A 150 14.13 0.60 -11.43
C GLY A 150 12.85 0.20 -10.69
N LEU A 151 12.90 -0.81 -9.81
CA LEU A 151 11.74 -1.23 -9.02
C LEU A 151 11.43 -0.28 -7.85
N GLY A 152 12.41 0.53 -7.44
CA GLY A 152 12.29 1.50 -6.35
C GLY A 152 12.33 0.84 -4.96
N TYR A 153 12.39 1.69 -3.91
CA TYR A 153 12.50 1.24 -2.51
C TYR A 153 13.60 0.18 -2.29
N TYR A 154 14.83 0.51 -2.69
CA TYR A 154 15.98 -0.40 -2.70
C TYR A 154 16.33 -1.03 -1.35
N SER A 155 15.94 -0.40 -0.24
CA SER A 155 16.07 -0.99 1.09
C SER A 155 15.37 -2.34 1.20
N ARG A 156 14.34 -2.60 0.39
CA ARG A 156 13.67 -3.91 0.30
C ARG A 156 14.62 -4.99 -0.21
N ALA A 157 15.36 -4.72 -1.28
CA ALA A 157 16.35 -5.64 -1.84
C ALA A 157 17.49 -5.90 -0.84
N THR A 158 17.98 -4.84 -0.19
CA THR A 158 19.00 -4.94 0.85
C THR A 158 18.53 -5.84 2.00
N ARG A 159 17.33 -5.61 2.53
CA ARG A 159 16.77 -6.39 3.64
C ARG A 159 16.50 -7.84 3.24
N LEU A 160 15.99 -8.07 2.03
CA LEU A 160 15.78 -9.41 1.48
C LEU A 160 17.09 -10.20 1.41
N HIS A 161 18.16 -9.57 0.94
CA HIS A 161 19.50 -10.18 0.87
C HIS A 161 20.11 -10.40 2.27
N GLU A 162 19.99 -9.43 3.18
CA GLU A 162 20.41 -9.60 4.59
C GLU A 162 19.65 -10.76 5.26
N GLY A 163 18.35 -10.86 5.03
CA GLY A 163 17.51 -11.94 5.53
C GLY A 163 17.93 -13.30 4.97
N ALA A 164 18.22 -13.37 3.67
CA ALA A 164 18.70 -14.60 3.03
C ALA A 164 20.03 -15.07 3.66
N LYS A 165 20.97 -14.14 3.86
CA LYS A 165 22.23 -14.42 4.56
C LYS A 165 22.04 -14.92 5.98
N GLN A 166 21.14 -14.29 6.74
CA GLN A 166 20.85 -14.73 8.11
C GLN A 166 20.27 -16.15 8.12
N MET A 167 19.34 -16.44 7.22
CA MET A 167 18.66 -17.73 7.13
C MET A 167 19.65 -18.87 6.83
N THR A 168 20.61 -18.65 5.93
CA THR A 168 21.61 -19.66 5.57
C THR A 168 22.78 -19.78 6.55
N SER A 169 22.96 -18.82 7.45
CA SER A 169 24.08 -18.81 8.41
C SER A 169 23.80 -19.64 9.68
N ALA A 170 22.54 -20.03 9.92
CA ALA A 170 22.16 -20.79 11.10
C ALA A 170 22.62 -22.26 10.99
N PRO A 171 23.38 -22.80 11.98
CA PRO A 171 23.93 -24.17 11.93
C PRO A 171 22.89 -25.29 11.77
N SER A 172 21.64 -25.03 12.19
CA SER A 172 20.52 -25.97 12.14
C SER A 172 19.60 -25.80 10.92
N ALA A 173 19.86 -24.80 10.05
CA ALA A 173 18.96 -24.43 8.96
C ALA A 173 19.72 -24.20 7.64
N SER A 174 20.60 -25.14 7.26
CA SER A 174 21.22 -25.10 5.93
C SER A 174 20.12 -25.17 4.86
N GLY A 175 19.70 -23.99 4.37
CA GLY A 175 18.79 -23.85 3.24
C GLY A 175 17.30 -24.04 3.50
N VAL A 176 16.87 -24.15 4.75
CA VAL A 176 15.45 -24.40 5.08
C VAL A 176 14.78 -23.11 5.54
N ILE A 177 13.78 -22.65 4.78
CA ILE A 177 12.90 -21.56 5.22
C ILE A 177 11.90 -22.11 6.25
N PRO A 178 11.77 -21.49 7.44
CA PRO A 178 10.82 -21.95 8.46
C PRO A 178 9.37 -21.78 8.01
N SER A 179 8.50 -22.71 8.42
CA SER A 179 7.07 -22.64 8.12
C SER A 179 6.32 -21.68 9.03
N GLY A 180 6.76 -21.52 10.28
CA GLY A 180 6.06 -20.73 11.29
C GLY A 180 6.21 -19.22 11.09
N ALA A 181 5.09 -18.48 11.14
CA ALA A 181 5.11 -17.03 10.97
C ALA A 181 5.87 -16.28 12.08
N VAL A 182 6.00 -16.85 13.28
CA VAL A 182 6.78 -16.25 14.38
C VAL A 182 8.26 -16.28 14.05
N GLU A 183 8.78 -17.43 13.65
CA GLU A 183 10.20 -17.62 13.27
C GLU A 183 10.55 -16.77 12.04
N LEU A 184 9.65 -16.74 11.05
CA LEU A 184 9.81 -15.90 9.85
C LEU A 184 9.97 -14.41 10.21
N GLN A 185 9.28 -13.91 11.24
CA GLN A 185 9.38 -12.50 11.67
C GLN A 185 10.72 -12.12 12.30
N GLU A 186 11.53 -13.09 12.70
CA GLU A 186 12.90 -12.85 13.21
C GLU A 186 13.88 -12.50 12.08
N VAL A 187 13.49 -12.74 10.82
CA VAL A 187 14.30 -12.50 9.64
C VAL A 187 14.18 -11.03 9.19
N PRO A 188 15.29 -10.31 8.95
CA PRO A 188 15.31 -8.94 8.48
C PRO A 188 14.43 -8.73 7.24
N GLY A 189 13.52 -7.75 7.32
CA GLY A 189 12.63 -7.41 6.21
C GLY A 189 11.36 -8.25 6.12
N ILE A 190 11.21 -9.31 6.93
CA ILE A 190 9.96 -10.06 7.04
C ILE A 190 9.13 -9.47 8.18
N GLY A 191 8.11 -8.70 7.83
CA GLY A 191 7.09 -8.25 8.78
C GLY A 191 5.95 -9.25 8.91
N ARG A 192 5.02 -8.99 9.86
CA ARG A 192 3.84 -9.82 10.12
C ARG A 192 3.06 -10.21 8.86
N TYR A 193 2.87 -9.28 7.92
CA TYR A 193 2.23 -9.54 6.63
C TYR A 193 2.99 -10.58 5.80
N THR A 194 4.29 -10.36 5.58
CA THR A 194 5.11 -11.25 4.74
C THR A 194 5.24 -12.63 5.38
N ALA A 195 5.37 -12.70 6.70
CA ALA A 195 5.39 -13.96 7.42
C ALA A 195 4.09 -14.75 7.24
N GLY A 196 2.93 -14.11 7.42
CA GLY A 196 1.63 -14.75 7.18
C GLY A 196 1.44 -15.19 5.74
N ALA A 197 1.89 -14.37 4.77
CA ALA A 197 1.82 -14.71 3.36
C ALA A 197 2.70 -15.94 3.02
N VAL A 198 3.97 -15.95 3.43
CA VAL A 198 4.88 -17.09 3.19
C VAL A 198 4.35 -18.35 3.89
N SER A 199 4.02 -18.23 5.17
CA SER A 199 3.52 -19.33 6.01
C SER A 199 2.26 -19.97 5.42
N SER A 200 1.26 -19.15 5.06
CA SER A 200 0.00 -19.66 4.50
C SER A 200 0.10 -20.12 3.04
N ILE A 201 0.86 -19.44 2.17
CA ILE A 201 0.92 -19.73 0.73
C ILE A 201 1.92 -20.85 0.38
N ALA A 202 2.97 -21.05 1.17
CA ALA A 202 3.95 -22.10 0.92
C ALA A 202 3.75 -23.34 1.81
N PHE A 203 3.35 -23.16 3.07
CA PHE A 203 3.35 -24.25 4.07
C PHE A 203 1.96 -24.68 4.56
N GLY A 204 0.97 -23.82 4.47
CA GLY A 204 -0.45 -24.18 4.64
C GLY A 204 -0.92 -23.86 6.04
N GLU A 205 -0.13 -23.06 6.75
CA GLU A 205 -0.42 -22.60 8.08
C GLU A 205 -1.53 -21.55 8.05
N ALA A 206 -2.44 -21.63 9.03
CA ALA A 206 -3.56 -20.71 9.17
C ALA A 206 -3.13 -19.35 9.75
N GLU A 207 -2.19 -18.69 9.07
CA GLU A 207 -1.63 -17.40 9.44
C GLU A 207 -2.23 -16.25 8.61
N PRO A 208 -2.75 -15.19 9.26
CA PRO A 208 -3.47 -14.13 8.57
C PRO A 208 -2.55 -13.21 7.77
N VAL A 209 -3.14 -12.54 6.77
CA VAL A 209 -2.53 -11.40 6.07
C VAL A 209 -3.39 -10.17 6.20
N LEU A 210 -2.75 -9.01 6.31
CA LEU A 210 -3.43 -7.72 6.31
C LEU A 210 -2.58 -6.67 5.58
N ASP A 211 -2.94 -6.37 4.34
CA ASP A 211 -2.42 -5.22 3.58
C ASP A 211 -3.52 -4.15 3.43
N GLY A 212 -3.24 -3.08 2.68
CA GLY A 212 -4.23 -2.04 2.43
C GLY A 212 -5.45 -2.50 1.61
N ASN A 213 -5.34 -3.60 0.85
CA ASN A 213 -6.45 -4.17 0.09
C ASN A 213 -7.36 -4.99 0.98
N VAL A 214 -6.78 -5.91 1.76
CA VAL A 214 -7.49 -6.74 2.72
C VAL A 214 -8.10 -5.88 3.83
N ALA A 215 -7.39 -4.88 4.35
CA ALA A 215 -7.95 -3.93 5.32
C ALA A 215 -9.23 -3.25 4.80
N ARG A 216 -9.25 -2.84 3.51
CA ARG A 216 -10.45 -2.26 2.89
C ARG A 216 -11.57 -3.27 2.72
N VAL A 217 -11.26 -4.50 2.32
CA VAL A 217 -12.24 -5.59 2.24
C VAL A 217 -12.86 -5.84 3.62
N LEU A 218 -12.04 -5.98 4.66
CA LEU A 218 -12.49 -6.24 6.02
C LEU A 218 -13.29 -5.07 6.58
N SER A 219 -12.87 -3.81 6.36
CA SER A 219 -13.67 -2.65 6.76
C SER A 219 -15.08 -2.69 6.21
N ARG A 220 -15.27 -3.11 4.95
CA ARG A 220 -16.59 -3.20 4.31
C ARG A 220 -17.38 -4.43 4.71
N GLN A 221 -16.71 -5.58 4.86
CA GLN A 221 -17.36 -6.82 5.33
C GLN A 221 -17.88 -6.66 6.76
N LEU A 222 -17.10 -6.00 7.62
CA LEU A 222 -17.41 -5.81 9.04
C LEU A 222 -18.21 -4.52 9.32
N GLY A 223 -18.38 -3.63 8.33
CA GLY A 223 -19.01 -2.34 8.54
C GLY A 223 -18.23 -1.45 9.52
N LEU A 224 -16.90 -1.54 9.51
CA LEU A 224 -16.02 -0.75 10.39
C LEU A 224 -15.67 0.59 9.73
N TYR A 225 -16.29 1.68 10.17
CA TYR A 225 -15.97 3.03 9.74
C TYR A 225 -14.91 3.65 10.66
N MET A 226 -13.63 3.40 10.37
CA MET A 226 -12.51 3.84 11.19
C MET A 226 -11.26 4.09 10.36
N ASP A 227 -10.28 4.82 10.90
CA ASP A 227 -8.99 5.01 10.24
C ASP A 227 -8.23 3.69 10.22
N ALA A 228 -8.10 3.08 9.05
CA ALA A 228 -7.37 1.84 8.84
C ALA A 228 -5.88 1.91 9.23
N LYS A 229 -5.33 3.11 9.48
CA LYS A 229 -3.94 3.31 9.90
C LYS A 229 -3.76 3.48 11.40
N ASP A 230 -4.84 3.68 12.16
CA ASP A 230 -4.74 3.76 13.61
C ASP A 230 -4.35 2.40 14.21
N LYS A 231 -3.59 2.41 15.30
CA LYS A 231 -3.09 1.18 15.91
C LYS A 231 -4.22 0.31 16.46
N LYS A 232 -5.20 0.92 17.15
CA LYS A 232 -6.35 0.19 17.71
C LYS A 232 -7.14 -0.46 16.60
N THR A 233 -7.36 0.26 15.50
CA THR A 233 -7.98 -0.29 14.27
C THR A 233 -7.21 -1.48 13.73
N THR A 234 -5.91 -1.31 13.55
CA THR A 234 -5.04 -2.31 12.93
C THR A 234 -5.04 -3.59 13.76
N ASP A 235 -4.99 -3.48 15.09
CA ASP A 235 -5.05 -4.64 16.01
C ASP A 235 -6.37 -5.40 15.90
N VAL A 236 -7.51 -4.69 15.80
CA VAL A 236 -8.82 -5.31 15.56
C VAL A 236 -8.87 -6.02 14.22
N MET A 237 -8.42 -5.38 13.14
CA MET A 237 -8.41 -5.99 11.80
C MET A 237 -7.55 -7.25 11.72
N TRP A 238 -6.39 -7.24 12.39
CA TRP A 238 -5.52 -8.41 12.48
C TRP A 238 -6.17 -9.56 13.25
N ASP A 239 -6.86 -9.27 14.36
CA ASP A 239 -7.60 -10.28 15.12
C ASP A 239 -8.74 -10.88 14.28
N MET A 240 -9.47 -10.04 13.54
CA MET A 240 -10.53 -10.53 12.65
C MET A 240 -9.98 -11.37 11.50
N ALA A 241 -8.86 -10.96 10.89
CA ALA A 241 -8.21 -11.75 9.84
C ALA A 241 -7.77 -13.13 10.37
N ASP A 242 -7.23 -13.19 11.59
CA ASP A 242 -6.83 -14.43 12.28
C ASP A 242 -8.03 -15.36 12.53
N GLN A 243 -9.14 -14.82 13.05
CA GLN A 243 -10.36 -15.60 13.24
C GLN A 243 -10.92 -16.15 11.93
N LEU A 244 -10.93 -15.33 10.87
CA LEU A 244 -11.42 -15.70 9.55
C LEU A 244 -10.60 -16.84 8.93
N ILE A 245 -9.27 -16.73 8.95
CA ILE A 245 -8.42 -17.76 8.34
C ILE A 245 -8.47 -19.07 9.13
N LYS A 246 -8.53 -19.02 10.47
CA LYS A 246 -8.70 -20.22 11.31
C LYS A 246 -10.04 -20.89 11.04
N PHE A 247 -11.11 -20.12 10.90
CA PHE A 247 -12.40 -20.68 10.49
C PHE A 247 -12.33 -21.31 9.09
N ALA A 248 -11.81 -20.58 8.10
CA ALA A 248 -11.71 -21.04 6.72
C ALA A 248 -10.83 -22.30 6.59
N SER A 249 -9.71 -22.38 7.31
CA SER A 249 -8.76 -23.52 7.26
C SER A 249 -9.39 -24.88 7.60
N ASN A 250 -10.52 -24.88 8.31
CA ASN A 250 -11.23 -26.11 8.65
C ASN A 250 -12.13 -26.63 7.51
N TYR A 251 -12.25 -25.92 6.38
CA TYR A 251 -13.21 -26.23 5.31
C TYR A 251 -12.69 -25.89 3.89
N PRO A 252 -12.99 -26.71 2.86
CA PRO A 252 -13.58 -28.05 2.92
C PRO A 252 -12.57 -29.09 3.44
N GLU A 253 -13.06 -30.19 4.02
CA GLU A 253 -12.19 -31.14 4.71
C GLU A 253 -11.13 -31.79 3.82
N GLN A 254 -11.42 -31.88 2.52
CA GLN A 254 -10.60 -32.55 1.52
C GLN A 254 -9.40 -31.70 1.07
N ARG A 255 -9.30 -30.42 1.47
CA ARG A 255 -8.20 -29.51 1.08
C ARG A 255 -7.72 -28.58 2.22
N LYS A 256 -7.89 -28.98 3.49
CA LYS A 256 -7.63 -28.12 4.67
C LYS A 256 -6.28 -27.39 4.61
N ASN A 257 -5.22 -28.07 4.16
CA ASN A 257 -3.86 -27.51 4.17
C ASN A 257 -3.61 -26.48 3.05
N ALA A 258 -4.31 -26.56 1.91
CA ALA A 258 -4.16 -25.58 0.83
C ALA A 258 -5.04 -24.34 1.03
N VAL A 259 -6.09 -24.44 1.84
CA VAL A 259 -7.10 -23.39 2.02
C VAL A 259 -6.53 -22.09 2.58
N PRO A 260 -5.66 -22.06 3.60
CA PRO A 260 -5.11 -20.81 4.13
C PRO A 260 -4.45 -19.93 3.08
N GLY A 261 -3.59 -20.51 2.25
CA GLY A 261 -2.91 -19.80 1.15
C GLY A 261 -3.88 -19.32 0.07
N LEU A 262 -4.89 -20.12 -0.28
CA LEU A 262 -5.92 -19.73 -1.24
C LEU A 262 -6.82 -18.62 -0.69
N TRP A 263 -7.20 -18.70 0.58
CA TRP A 263 -8.03 -17.72 1.27
C TRP A 263 -7.36 -16.34 1.32
N ASN A 264 -6.10 -16.29 1.76
CA ASN A 264 -5.35 -15.05 1.81
C ASN A 264 -5.19 -14.42 0.42
N GLN A 265 -4.83 -15.22 -0.59
CA GLN A 265 -4.73 -14.73 -1.96
C GLN A 265 -6.08 -14.30 -2.53
N ALA A 266 -7.18 -14.96 -2.19
CA ALA A 266 -8.52 -14.57 -2.61
C ALA A 266 -8.92 -13.21 -2.02
N LEU A 267 -8.63 -12.95 -0.75
CA LEU A 267 -8.88 -11.64 -0.13
C LEU A 267 -8.03 -10.54 -0.76
N MET A 268 -6.75 -10.81 -1.03
CA MET A 268 -5.86 -9.88 -1.73
C MET A 268 -6.37 -9.57 -3.15
N GLU A 269 -6.72 -10.62 -3.92
CA GLU A 269 -7.25 -10.49 -5.27
C GLU A 269 -8.55 -9.68 -5.26
N LEU A 270 -9.47 -10.02 -4.35
CA LEU A 270 -10.77 -9.35 -4.20
C LEU A 270 -10.59 -7.86 -3.93
N GLY A 271 -9.71 -7.52 -2.99
CA GLY A 271 -9.41 -6.13 -2.69
C GLY A 271 -8.79 -5.40 -3.89
N SER A 272 -7.95 -6.09 -4.66
CA SER A 272 -7.24 -5.47 -5.79
C SER A 272 -8.09 -5.30 -7.07
N THR A 273 -9.14 -6.10 -7.26
CA THR A 273 -9.91 -6.14 -8.53
C THR A 273 -11.38 -5.78 -8.41
N ILE A 274 -12.05 -6.13 -7.31
CA ILE A 274 -13.51 -5.98 -7.16
C ILE A 274 -13.83 -4.96 -6.06
N CYS A 275 -13.32 -5.21 -4.86
CA CYS A 275 -13.52 -4.36 -3.69
C CYS A 275 -12.47 -3.22 -3.68
N THR A 276 -12.34 -2.53 -4.79
CA THR A 276 -11.44 -1.38 -5.02
C THR A 276 -12.00 -0.10 -4.36
N PRO A 277 -11.25 1.01 -4.31
CA PRO A 277 -11.76 2.28 -3.77
C PRO A 277 -13.11 2.70 -4.37
N ARG A 278 -13.29 2.51 -5.69
CA ARG A 278 -14.59 2.47 -6.37
C ARG A 278 -14.99 1.00 -6.56
N PRO A 279 -15.87 0.41 -5.72
CA PRO A 279 -16.11 -1.04 -5.74
C PRO A 279 -17.10 -1.46 -6.83
N ARG A 280 -16.97 -2.71 -7.29
CA ARG A 280 -17.93 -3.40 -8.19
C ARG A 280 -18.70 -4.45 -7.40
N CYS A 281 -19.64 -4.00 -6.57
CA CYS A 281 -20.28 -4.89 -5.59
C CYS A 281 -21.14 -5.97 -6.24
N ASP A 282 -21.70 -5.72 -7.41
CA ASP A 282 -22.44 -6.65 -8.26
C ASP A 282 -21.64 -7.88 -8.67
N GLU A 283 -20.33 -7.72 -8.87
CA GLU A 283 -19.40 -8.82 -9.18
C GLU A 283 -18.79 -9.49 -7.92
N CYS A 284 -19.14 -9.04 -6.71
CA CYS A 284 -18.49 -9.48 -5.48
C CYS A 284 -19.02 -10.85 -5.01
N PRO A 285 -18.16 -11.89 -4.89
CA PRO A 285 -18.59 -13.24 -4.50
C PRO A 285 -19.10 -13.31 -3.05
N ILE A 286 -18.71 -12.35 -2.20
CA ILE A 286 -19.09 -12.27 -0.78
C ILE A 286 -19.95 -11.04 -0.49
N GLN A 287 -20.72 -10.58 -1.49
CA GLN A 287 -21.65 -9.46 -1.35
C GLN A 287 -22.71 -9.73 -0.27
N ALA A 288 -23.25 -10.96 -0.23
CA ALA A 288 -24.35 -11.34 0.66
C ALA A 288 -24.02 -11.21 2.16
N THR A 289 -22.75 -11.29 2.53
CA THR A 289 -22.27 -11.15 3.92
C THR A 289 -21.71 -9.75 4.21
N CYS A 290 -21.70 -8.84 3.23
CA CYS A 290 -21.12 -7.52 3.37
C CYS A 290 -22.06 -6.57 4.13
N ARG A 291 -21.62 -6.12 5.31
CA ARG A 291 -22.38 -5.17 6.14
C ARG A 291 -22.56 -3.82 5.45
N THR A 292 -21.47 -3.23 4.93
CA THR A 292 -21.56 -1.93 4.25
C THR A 292 -22.46 -1.97 3.01
N TYR A 293 -22.45 -3.06 2.25
CA TYR A 293 -23.39 -3.21 1.13
C TYR A 293 -24.85 -3.30 1.60
N SER A 294 -25.09 -4.05 2.69
CA SER A 294 -26.43 -4.17 3.29
C SER A 294 -26.94 -2.83 3.84
N GLU A 295 -26.07 -2.03 4.44
CA GLU A 295 -26.34 -0.65 4.87
C GLU A 295 -26.71 0.25 3.68
N GLY A 296 -25.89 0.25 2.63
CA GLY A 296 -26.15 1.02 1.40
C GLY A 296 -27.46 0.61 0.70
N LYS A 297 -27.76 -0.70 0.66
CA LYS A 297 -29.02 -1.22 0.13
C LYS A 297 -30.23 -0.75 0.93
N ALA A 298 -30.15 -0.81 2.26
CA ALA A 298 -31.21 -0.33 3.14
C ALA A 298 -31.46 1.19 2.98
N LEU A 299 -30.40 1.99 2.77
CA LEU A 299 -30.52 3.42 2.47
C LEU A 299 -31.19 3.69 1.12
N SER A 300 -30.82 2.94 0.09
CA SER A 300 -31.45 3.04 -1.24
C SER A 300 -32.95 2.72 -1.19
N GLU A 301 -33.35 1.75 -0.36
CA GLU A 301 -34.74 1.38 -0.10
C GLU A 301 -35.48 2.35 0.86
N LYS A 302 -34.86 3.47 1.25
CA LYS A 302 -35.40 4.47 2.18
C LYS A 302 -35.85 3.89 3.53
N ARG A 303 -35.17 2.84 4.02
CA ARG A 303 -35.44 2.30 5.36
C ARG A 303 -35.00 3.30 6.42
N GLN A 304 -35.82 3.48 7.45
CA GLN A 304 -35.52 4.39 8.55
C GLN A 304 -34.52 3.75 9.51
N ALA A 305 -33.62 4.58 10.06
CA ALA A 305 -32.76 4.17 11.17
C ALA A 305 -33.63 3.79 12.38
N SER A 306 -33.22 2.77 13.11
CA SER A 306 -33.86 2.45 14.39
C SER A 306 -33.71 3.64 15.34
N THR A 307 -34.80 4.05 15.98
CA THR A 307 -34.81 5.10 17.02
C THR A 307 -34.39 4.56 18.39
N ALA A 308 -34.10 3.26 18.51
CA ALA A 308 -33.62 2.67 19.75
C ALA A 308 -32.18 3.15 20.00
N ILE A 309 -32.02 3.99 21.02
CA ILE A 309 -30.72 4.43 21.52
C ILE A 309 -30.21 3.28 22.41
N PRO A 310 -29.17 2.53 22.02
CA PRO A 310 -28.55 1.57 22.92
C PRO A 310 -27.93 2.28 24.12
N ASP A 311 -27.73 1.54 25.20
CA ASP A 311 -27.02 2.05 26.36
C ASP A 311 -25.67 2.66 25.91
N ILE A 312 -25.27 3.78 26.53
CA ILE A 312 -24.00 4.44 26.21
C ILE A 312 -22.81 3.51 26.47
N GLU A 313 -22.96 2.58 27.42
CA GLU A 313 -21.97 1.53 27.71
C GLU A 313 -21.90 0.46 26.61
N ASP A 314 -22.99 0.26 25.87
CA ASP A 314 -23.10 -0.71 24.77
C ASP A 314 -22.74 -0.10 23.40
N ALA A 315 -22.60 1.22 23.32
CA ALA A 315 -22.29 1.92 22.08
C ALA A 315 -20.90 1.55 21.52
N CYS A 316 -20.82 1.40 20.20
CA CYS A 316 -19.57 1.09 19.51
C CYS A 316 -18.52 2.21 19.71
N ILE A 317 -17.39 1.85 20.32
CA ILE A 317 -16.22 2.73 20.52
C ILE A 317 -15.14 2.54 19.44
N LEU A 318 -15.45 1.79 18.39
CA LEU A 318 -14.53 1.49 17.29
C LEU A 318 -14.77 2.44 16.11
N CYS A 319 -16.03 2.67 15.74
CA CYS A 319 -16.37 3.51 14.61
C CYS A 319 -16.26 5.00 14.95
N ALA A 320 -15.75 5.78 13.99
CA ALA A 320 -15.93 7.21 13.98
C ALA A 320 -17.40 7.56 13.64
N PRO A 321 -17.88 8.76 14.00
CA PRO A 321 -19.14 9.28 13.48
C PRO A 321 -19.10 9.36 11.94
N LEU A 322 -20.14 8.87 11.28
CA LEU A 322 -20.33 8.98 9.83
C LEU A 322 -21.32 10.10 9.56
N ASP A 323 -20.84 11.29 9.22
CA ASP A 323 -21.71 12.45 9.01
C ASP A 323 -22.39 12.40 7.64
N THR A 324 -23.56 13.00 7.55
CA THR A 324 -24.35 13.14 6.32
C THR A 324 -23.66 13.97 5.24
N GLU A 325 -22.73 14.86 5.61
CA GLU A 325 -21.90 15.61 4.65
C GLU A 325 -20.96 14.70 3.83
N ASP A 326 -20.49 13.58 4.43
CA ASP A 326 -19.68 12.58 3.72
C ASP A 326 -20.47 11.91 2.58
N LEU A 327 -21.81 11.86 2.69
CA LEU A 327 -22.69 11.34 1.63
C LEU A 327 -22.88 12.34 0.48
N VAL A 328 -22.78 13.65 0.75
CA VAL A 328 -22.98 14.72 -0.24
C VAL A 328 -21.73 14.93 -1.10
N THR A 329 -20.54 14.87 -0.50
CA THR A 329 -19.26 15.10 -1.20
C THR A 329 -18.98 14.12 -2.35
N ILE A 330 -19.54 12.91 -2.30
CA ILE A 330 -19.37 11.92 -3.39
C ILE A 330 -20.28 12.23 -4.58
N ALA A 331 -21.50 12.72 -4.35
CA ALA A 331 -22.43 13.05 -5.42
C ALA A 331 -21.88 14.17 -6.33
N GLU A 332 -21.14 15.12 -5.76
CA GLU A 332 -20.49 16.22 -6.49
C GLU A 332 -19.25 15.75 -7.28
N ASP A 333 -18.44 14.85 -6.71
CA ASP A 333 -17.25 14.30 -7.39
C ASP A 333 -17.63 13.36 -8.56
N GLU A 334 -18.79 12.68 -8.51
CA GLU A 334 -19.32 11.88 -9.63
C GLU A 334 -19.88 12.75 -10.77
N ALA A 335 -20.50 13.89 -10.46
CA ALA A 335 -20.98 14.84 -11.48
C ALA A 335 -19.82 15.56 -12.20
N ALA A 336 -18.66 15.69 -11.56
CA ALA A 336 -17.49 16.34 -12.13
C ALA A 336 -16.66 15.43 -13.07
N ASP A 337 -16.81 14.10 -13.00
CA ASP A 337 -16.03 13.14 -13.81
C ASP A 337 -16.68 12.91 -15.21
N ASP A 338 -17.93 13.34 -15.43
CA ASP A 338 -18.66 13.21 -16.70
C ASP A 338 -18.56 14.46 -17.61
N THR A 339 -17.78 15.47 -17.20
CA THR A 339 -17.48 16.63 -18.07
C THR A 339 -15.98 16.87 -18.17
N THR A 340 -15.54 17.06 -19.41
CA THR A 340 -14.14 17.16 -19.83
C THR A 340 -13.25 18.06 -18.94
N ARG A 341 -12.07 17.50 -18.64
CA ARG A 341 -10.86 18.09 -18.04
C ARG A 341 -10.63 19.57 -18.42
N ALA A 342 -10.99 20.49 -17.52
CA ALA A 342 -10.48 21.85 -17.52
C ALA A 342 -10.05 22.27 -16.09
N THR A 343 -8.78 22.65 -15.99
CA THR A 343 -8.10 23.14 -14.79
C THR A 343 -8.87 24.25 -14.06
N LYS A 344 -9.10 24.12 -12.74
CA LYS A 344 -9.30 25.28 -11.87
C LYS A 344 -8.83 25.06 -10.43
N LYS A 345 -8.04 26.04 -9.96
CA LYS A 345 -7.59 26.23 -8.57
C LYS A 345 -8.81 26.28 -7.63
N ARG A 346 -8.81 25.48 -6.57
CA ARG A 346 -9.72 25.61 -5.42
C ARG A 346 -9.50 26.98 -4.75
N LYS A 347 -10.49 27.87 -4.87
CA LYS A 347 -10.69 29.00 -3.95
C LYS A 347 -11.70 28.55 -2.89
N ALA A 348 -11.37 28.78 -1.62
CA ALA A 348 -12.32 28.65 -0.53
C ALA A 348 -13.40 29.73 -0.67
N ALA A 349 -14.67 29.31 -0.74
CA ALA A 349 -15.81 30.18 -0.55
C ALA A 349 -16.91 29.38 0.14
N VAL A 350 -17.25 29.81 1.36
CA VAL A 350 -18.46 29.45 2.08
C VAL A 350 -19.64 30.02 1.29
N LYS A 351 -20.59 29.16 0.87
CA LYS A 351 -21.97 29.57 0.58
C LYS A 351 -22.90 28.37 0.73
N GLN A 352 -23.89 28.54 1.61
CA GLN A 352 -25.04 27.66 1.77
C GLN A 352 -25.85 27.60 0.46
N THR A 353 -26.12 26.39 -0.02
CA THR A 353 -27.30 26.08 -0.83
C THR A 353 -27.71 24.63 -0.57
N ASN A 354 -28.81 24.45 0.16
CA ASN A 354 -29.49 23.17 0.37
C ASN A 354 -29.99 22.60 -0.96
N THR A 355 -29.53 21.40 -1.34
CA THR A 355 -30.21 20.54 -2.32
C THR A 355 -30.22 19.09 -1.83
N LEU A 356 -31.06 18.84 -0.83
CA LEU A 356 -31.53 17.51 -0.40
C LEU A 356 -32.84 17.21 -1.13
N SER A 357 -32.82 16.49 -2.25
CA SER A 357 -34.08 16.16 -2.96
C SER A 357 -34.33 14.69 -3.30
N ASN A 358 -33.35 13.77 -3.19
CA ASN A 358 -33.61 12.38 -3.62
C ASN A 358 -33.81 11.37 -2.48
N TYR A 359 -33.34 11.67 -1.26
CA TYR A 359 -33.37 10.71 -0.15
C TYR A 359 -34.40 11.00 0.96
N PHE A 360 -34.88 12.24 1.11
CA PHE A 360 -35.59 12.65 2.33
C PHE A 360 -36.85 13.52 2.07
N THR A 361 -37.75 13.11 1.17
CA THR A 361 -39.11 13.67 1.15
C THR A 361 -39.95 13.00 2.23
N VAL A 362 -40.10 13.67 3.38
CA VAL A 362 -41.06 13.34 4.43
C VAL A 362 -42.37 14.06 4.10
N SER A 363 -43.44 13.34 3.78
CA SER A 363 -44.80 13.91 3.68
C SER A 363 -45.57 13.55 4.96
N ALA A 364 -45.92 14.57 5.76
CA ALA A 364 -46.86 14.45 6.87
C ALA A 364 -48.30 14.73 6.37
N PRO A 365 -49.35 14.10 6.94
CA PRO A 365 -50.71 14.21 6.44
C PRO A 365 -51.49 15.33 7.14
N LYS A 366 -52.22 16.15 6.37
CA LYS A 366 -53.34 17.02 6.80
C LYS A 366 -54.17 17.34 5.56
N SER A 367 -55.49 17.55 5.56
CA SER A 367 -56.65 17.28 6.42
C SER A 367 -57.83 17.77 5.56
N ASN A 368 -58.97 17.08 5.58
CA ASN A 368 -60.15 17.41 4.77
C ASN A 368 -60.61 18.87 4.90
N ALA A 369 -61.05 19.45 3.78
CA ALA A 369 -62.11 20.45 3.72
C ALA A 369 -62.75 20.40 2.33
N ASP A 370 -64.07 20.25 2.33
CA ASP A 370 -64.99 20.14 1.20
C ASP A 370 -65.12 21.42 0.37
N THR A 371 -65.42 21.31 -0.93
CA THR A 371 -66.61 21.89 -1.60
C THR A 371 -66.63 21.62 -3.13
N GLU A 372 -67.70 20.94 -3.57
CA GLU A 372 -68.58 21.17 -4.74
C GLU A 372 -68.06 22.07 -5.90
N THR A 373 -68.14 21.75 -7.19
CA THR A 373 -69.30 21.30 -8.00
C THR A 373 -68.86 20.96 -9.45
N ASP A 374 -69.57 19.99 -10.03
CA ASP A 374 -69.68 19.44 -11.41
C ASP A 374 -69.98 20.46 -12.56
N PRO A 375 -70.26 20.05 -13.83
CA PRO A 375 -69.66 19.04 -14.73
C PRO A 375 -69.61 19.49 -16.23
N GLU A 376 -69.13 18.63 -17.15
CA GLU A 376 -69.59 18.43 -18.56
C GLU A 376 -68.71 17.31 -19.19
N SER A 377 -69.14 16.03 -19.30
CA SER A 377 -69.97 15.36 -20.35
C SER A 377 -69.46 15.57 -21.79
N ALA A 378 -69.39 14.63 -22.72
CA ALA A 378 -69.63 13.18 -22.87
C ALA A 378 -68.81 12.75 -24.13
N ASP A 379 -68.31 11.52 -24.25
CA ASP A 379 -68.81 10.39 -25.10
C ASP A 379 -67.52 9.68 -25.59
N ASP A 380 -67.36 8.38 -25.86
CA ASP A 380 -68.24 7.23 -26.04
C ASP A 380 -67.35 5.95 -25.91
N THR A 381 -67.98 4.79 -25.80
CA THR A 381 -67.49 3.44 -25.36
C THR A 381 -66.91 2.56 -26.52
N PRO A 382 -66.70 1.21 -26.41
CA PRO A 382 -65.79 0.43 -25.55
C PRO A 382 -64.94 -0.67 -26.32
N VAL A 383 -64.23 -1.52 -25.54
CA VAL A 383 -63.77 -2.92 -25.82
C VAL A 383 -62.40 -3.17 -26.49
N GLU A 384 -61.42 -3.66 -25.73
CA GLU A 384 -60.99 -5.10 -25.72
C GLU A 384 -59.83 -5.35 -24.74
N GLU A 385 -60.03 -6.35 -23.88
CA GLU A 385 -59.03 -6.88 -22.96
C GLU A 385 -57.92 -7.62 -23.72
N SER A 386 -56.67 -7.37 -23.38
CA SER A 386 -55.58 -8.31 -23.63
C SER A 386 -54.54 -8.22 -22.52
N LYS A 387 -54.53 -9.27 -21.69
CA LYS A 387 -53.60 -9.55 -20.60
C LYS A 387 -52.14 -9.33 -21.04
N LYS A 388 -51.51 -8.23 -20.58
CA LYS A 388 -50.04 -8.11 -20.54
C LYS A 388 -49.52 -8.52 -19.17
N ARG A 389 -48.88 -9.69 -19.19
CA ARG A 389 -47.91 -10.25 -18.23
C ARG A 389 -47.18 -9.13 -17.47
N LYS A 390 -47.33 -9.08 -16.14
CA LYS A 390 -46.52 -8.21 -15.26
C LYS A 390 -45.04 -8.49 -15.50
N LEU A 391 -44.32 -7.53 -16.10
CA LEU A 391 -42.87 -7.51 -16.07
C LEU A 391 -42.39 -7.33 -14.61
N PRO A 392 -41.22 -7.87 -14.23
CA PRO A 392 -40.64 -7.61 -12.94
C PRO A 392 -40.32 -6.11 -12.81
N PRO A 393 -40.32 -5.55 -11.58
CA PRO A 393 -39.98 -4.14 -11.36
C PRO A 393 -38.53 -3.86 -11.81
N PRO A 394 -38.22 -2.62 -12.26
CA PRO A 394 -36.89 -2.27 -12.72
C PRO A 394 -35.86 -2.41 -11.58
N ALA A 395 -34.66 -2.87 -11.94
CA ALA A 395 -33.53 -3.00 -11.02
C ALA A 395 -33.32 -1.69 -10.25
N SER A 396 -33.32 -1.77 -8.92
CA SER A 396 -32.93 -0.66 -8.03
C SER A 396 -31.58 -0.10 -8.49
N ASP A 397 -31.48 1.21 -8.68
CA ASP A 397 -30.22 1.87 -9.05
C ASP A 397 -29.13 1.50 -8.03
N ILE A 398 -28.08 0.80 -8.48
CA ILE A 398 -27.01 0.29 -7.63
C ILE A 398 -26.03 1.39 -7.23
N LYS A 399 -25.99 2.52 -7.98
CA LYS A 399 -25.02 3.61 -7.77
C LYS A 399 -25.00 4.14 -6.33
N PRO A 400 -26.15 4.49 -5.70
CA PRO A 400 -26.21 4.84 -4.28
C PRO A 400 -25.48 3.89 -3.33
N ILE A 401 -25.62 2.59 -3.58
CA ILE A 401 -25.04 1.53 -2.75
C ILE A 401 -23.52 1.52 -2.92
N LEU A 402 -23.03 1.68 -4.15
CA LEU A 402 -21.59 1.74 -4.44
C LEU A 402 -20.94 2.99 -3.85
N SER A 403 -21.60 4.14 -3.97
CA SER A 403 -21.13 5.40 -3.38
C SER A 403 -21.02 5.27 -1.87
N TYR A 404 -22.02 4.67 -1.19
CA TYR A 404 -21.96 4.38 0.24
C TYR A 404 -20.79 3.44 0.60
N CYS A 405 -20.60 2.35 -0.14
CA CYS A 405 -19.47 1.43 0.06
C CYS A 405 -18.10 2.10 -0.09
N SER A 406 -18.00 3.14 -0.92
CA SER A 406 -16.75 3.88 -1.17
C SER A 406 -16.28 4.75 0.01
N LEU A 407 -17.16 4.98 0.99
CA LEU A 407 -16.84 5.69 2.25
C LEU A 407 -15.95 4.86 3.18
N PHE A 408 -15.98 3.54 3.05
CA PHE A 408 -15.25 2.62 3.91
C PHE A 408 -13.93 2.15 3.25
N PRO A 409 -12.80 2.12 3.98
CA PRO A 409 -12.58 2.66 5.33
C PRO A 409 -12.55 4.19 5.37
N MET A 410 -12.67 4.77 6.56
CA MET A 410 -12.58 6.22 6.77
C MET A 410 -11.26 6.75 6.21
N LYS A 411 -11.36 7.82 5.40
CA LYS A 411 -10.20 8.47 4.79
C LYS A 411 -9.70 9.60 5.67
N VAL A 412 -8.49 9.47 6.19
CA VAL A 412 -7.83 10.57 6.90
C VAL A 412 -7.02 11.43 5.94
N ALA A 413 -7.15 12.76 6.07
CA ALA A 413 -6.39 13.71 5.27
C ALA A 413 -4.88 13.47 5.42
N LYS A 414 -4.17 13.30 4.30
CA LYS A 414 -2.73 13.09 4.32
C LYS A 414 -2.02 14.39 4.74
N LYS A 415 -1.07 14.30 5.68
CA LYS A 415 -0.16 15.41 6.00
C LYS A 415 0.61 15.82 4.74
N LYS A 416 0.79 17.13 4.56
CA LYS A 416 1.60 17.67 3.46
C LYS A 416 3.04 17.12 3.56
N ALA A 417 3.56 16.59 2.45
CA ALA A 417 4.94 16.12 2.35
C ALA A 417 5.93 17.26 2.64
N ALA A 418 7.07 16.95 3.25
CA ALA A 418 8.14 17.91 3.42
C ALA A 418 8.66 18.36 2.04
N GLU A 419 9.11 19.61 1.94
CA GLU A 419 9.73 20.15 0.72
C GLU A 419 11.18 20.50 1.05
N GLU A 420 12.12 19.94 0.30
CA GLU A 420 13.56 20.19 0.44
C GLU A 420 14.15 20.57 -0.92
N ASP A 421 15.21 21.36 -0.90
CA ASP A 421 15.97 21.73 -2.08
C ASP A 421 17.42 21.23 -1.93
N CYS A 422 18.06 20.84 -3.03
CA CYS A 422 19.48 20.50 -3.06
C CYS A 422 20.18 21.01 -4.32
N VAL A 423 21.50 21.13 -4.23
CA VAL A 423 22.39 21.35 -5.36
C VAL A 423 23.00 20.01 -5.77
N VAL A 424 23.00 19.73 -7.06
CA VAL A 424 23.62 18.55 -7.66
C VAL A 424 24.78 19.00 -8.55
N CYS A 425 25.96 18.44 -8.34
CA CYS A 425 27.18 18.81 -9.05
C CYS A 425 27.60 17.69 -10.00
N MET A 426 27.44 17.92 -11.31
CA MET A 426 27.78 16.97 -12.36
C MET A 426 29.16 17.32 -12.90
N ILE A 427 30.17 16.51 -12.56
CA ILE A 427 31.57 16.87 -12.76
C ILE A 427 32.18 15.95 -13.81
N GLU A 428 32.59 16.56 -14.93
CA GLU A 428 33.24 15.92 -16.07
C GLU A 428 34.76 16.11 -15.97
N LEU A 429 35.51 15.02 -16.07
CA LEU A 429 36.96 15.02 -16.22
C LEU A 429 37.30 14.68 -17.68
N CYS A 430 37.89 15.64 -18.38
CA CYS A 430 38.27 15.53 -19.79
C CYS A 430 39.75 15.17 -19.91
N PHE A 431 40.06 14.14 -20.70
CA PHE A 431 41.42 13.68 -20.94
C PHE A 431 41.95 14.21 -22.29
N PRO A 432 43.28 14.38 -22.44
CA PRO A 432 43.88 14.85 -23.69
C PRO A 432 43.61 13.95 -24.91
N ASP A 433 43.30 12.67 -24.69
CA ASP A 433 42.96 11.68 -25.72
C ASP A 433 41.51 11.81 -26.24
N GLY A 434 40.74 12.79 -25.74
CA GLY A 434 39.33 13.00 -26.07
C GLY A 434 38.37 12.18 -25.23
N GLY A 435 38.87 11.34 -24.31
CA GLY A 435 38.05 10.61 -23.35
C GLY A 435 37.46 11.53 -22.27
N SER A 436 36.33 11.12 -21.69
CA SER A 436 35.73 11.83 -20.54
C SER A 436 35.19 10.85 -19.52
N LYS A 437 35.38 11.16 -18.23
CA LYS A 437 34.80 10.42 -17.10
C LYS A 437 34.01 11.34 -16.19
N TRP A 438 33.05 10.78 -15.47
CA TRP A 438 32.12 11.52 -14.62
C TRP A 438 32.20 11.06 -13.17
N LEU A 439 32.26 12.01 -12.23
CA LEU A 439 32.34 11.70 -10.81
C LEU A 439 30.97 11.35 -10.24
N ILE A 440 30.88 10.20 -9.58
CA ILE A 440 29.75 9.81 -8.75
C ILE A 440 30.22 9.38 -7.37
N GLU A 441 29.35 9.50 -6.39
CA GLU A 441 29.57 9.10 -5.00
C GLU A 441 28.47 8.17 -4.50
N GLN A 442 28.83 7.27 -3.59
CA GLN A 442 27.90 6.33 -2.99
C GLN A 442 27.24 6.97 -1.76
N ARG A 443 25.91 6.91 -1.70
CA ARG A 443 25.14 7.36 -0.53
C ARG A 443 25.44 6.49 0.69
N PRO A 444 25.25 7.02 1.92
CA PRO A 444 25.38 6.23 3.14
C PRO A 444 24.54 4.95 3.09
N SER A 445 24.98 3.92 3.82
CA SER A 445 24.28 2.62 3.90
C SER A 445 22.94 2.67 4.62
N LYS A 446 22.57 3.83 5.19
CA LYS A 446 21.31 4.07 5.88
C LYS A 446 20.68 5.38 5.41
N GLY A 447 19.35 5.46 5.48
CA GLY A 447 18.58 6.65 5.11
C GLY A 447 18.02 6.61 3.69
N LEU A 448 17.61 7.78 3.18
CA LEU A 448 16.97 7.91 1.88
C LEU A 448 17.93 7.49 0.76
N LEU A 449 17.47 6.57 -0.11
CA LEU A 449 18.24 6.03 -1.24
C LEU A 449 19.58 5.40 -0.82
N ALA A 450 19.59 4.69 0.32
CA ALA A 450 20.79 4.07 0.88
C ALA A 450 21.58 3.24 -0.14
N SER A 451 22.91 3.34 -0.08
CA SER A 451 23.89 2.63 -0.92
C SER A 451 23.81 2.87 -2.43
N LEU A 452 22.86 3.67 -2.93
CA LEU A 452 22.80 4.04 -4.34
C LEU A 452 23.91 5.04 -4.70
N TRP A 453 24.34 4.98 -5.95
CA TRP A 453 25.22 6.00 -6.52
C TRP A 453 24.44 7.27 -6.87
N GLN A 454 25.12 8.40 -6.81
CA GLN A 454 24.60 9.71 -7.17
C GLN A 454 25.71 10.64 -7.66
N PHE A 455 25.33 11.72 -8.33
CA PHE A 455 26.25 12.85 -8.46
C PHE A 455 26.45 13.52 -7.09
N PRO A 456 27.64 14.07 -6.80
CA PRO A 456 27.87 14.83 -5.57
C PRO A 456 26.80 15.88 -5.33
N GLN A 457 26.23 15.89 -4.12
CA GLN A 457 25.11 16.77 -3.78
C GLN A 457 25.17 17.31 -2.36
N VAL A 458 24.63 18.51 -2.20
CA VAL A 458 24.54 19.22 -0.92
C VAL A 458 23.14 19.82 -0.72
N SER A 459 22.58 19.67 0.48
CA SER A 459 21.27 20.25 0.82
C SER A 459 21.34 21.77 0.85
N LEU A 460 20.30 22.43 0.33
CA LEU A 460 20.19 23.88 0.31
C LEU A 460 19.54 24.40 1.60
N PRO A 461 20.21 25.28 2.37
CA PRO A 461 19.59 25.94 3.50
C PRO A 461 18.41 26.82 3.06
N ALA A 462 17.38 26.95 3.89
CA ALA A 462 16.21 27.78 3.60
C ALA A 462 16.54 29.27 3.35
N SER A 463 17.71 29.74 3.81
CA SER A 463 18.21 31.11 3.61
C SER A 463 18.90 31.34 2.26
N GLN A 464 19.24 30.31 1.49
CA GLN A 464 20.04 30.41 0.26
C GLN A 464 19.24 29.97 -0.97
N LYS A 465 18.33 30.83 -1.45
CA LYS A 465 17.38 30.49 -2.53
C LYS A 465 17.64 31.16 -3.88
N THR A 466 18.59 32.10 -3.98
CA THR A 466 18.84 32.76 -5.27
C THR A 466 19.70 31.89 -6.20
N PRO A 467 19.56 32.00 -7.53
CA PRO A 467 20.41 31.27 -8.47
C PRO A 467 21.92 31.48 -8.22
N GLN A 468 22.31 32.71 -7.85
CA GLN A 468 23.70 33.06 -7.58
C GLN A 468 24.21 32.36 -6.30
N GLN A 469 23.42 32.37 -5.21
CA GLN A 469 23.79 31.70 -3.97
C GLN A 469 23.95 30.18 -4.18
N ARG A 470 23.02 29.56 -4.93
CA ARG A 470 23.12 28.14 -5.28
C ARG A 470 24.38 27.82 -6.07
N LYS A 471 24.72 28.66 -7.05
CA LYS A 471 25.95 28.51 -7.85
C LYS A 471 27.20 28.61 -6.97
N THR A 472 27.26 29.61 -6.08
CA THR A 472 28.39 29.76 -5.15
C THR A 472 28.51 28.56 -4.20
N LEU A 473 27.39 28.04 -3.69
CA LEU A 473 27.38 26.83 -2.88
C LEU A 473 27.88 25.61 -3.68
N ALA A 474 27.45 25.47 -4.94
CA ALA A 474 27.91 24.40 -5.82
C ALA A 474 29.44 24.47 -6.04
N GLN A 475 29.96 25.64 -6.40
CA GLN A 475 31.39 25.87 -6.62
C GLN A 475 32.22 25.55 -5.38
N LYS A 476 31.77 26.03 -4.21
CA LYS A 476 32.43 25.73 -2.94
C LYS A 476 32.41 24.23 -2.65
N HIS A 477 31.25 23.60 -2.79
CA HIS A 477 31.11 22.18 -2.54
C HIS A 477 32.04 21.36 -3.43
N VAL A 478 32.09 21.65 -4.73
CA VAL A 478 32.98 20.96 -5.69
C VAL A 478 34.45 21.12 -5.31
N ALA A 479 34.91 22.33 -4.99
CA ALA A 479 36.30 22.60 -4.62
C ALA A 479 36.72 21.84 -3.35
N ASP A 480 35.79 21.60 -2.41
CA ASP A 480 36.02 20.88 -1.16
C ASP A 480 35.95 19.33 -1.31
N LEU A 481 35.62 18.80 -2.50
CA LEU A 481 35.49 17.36 -2.71
C LEU A 481 36.85 16.65 -2.75
N ALA A 482 36.91 15.46 -2.14
CA ALA A 482 38.02 14.52 -2.32
C ALA A 482 37.66 13.49 -3.40
N ALA A 483 38.37 13.52 -4.53
CA ALA A 483 38.14 12.65 -5.68
C ALA A 483 39.43 11.95 -6.17
N GLY A 484 40.16 11.35 -5.22
CA GLY A 484 41.45 10.70 -5.49
C GLY A 484 42.57 11.73 -5.61
N LYS A 485 43.35 11.66 -6.70
CA LYS A 485 44.46 12.59 -6.99
C LYS A 485 44.05 13.78 -7.87
N VAL A 486 42.78 13.89 -8.23
CA VAL A 486 42.26 14.99 -9.05
C VAL A 486 42.13 16.25 -8.19
N ASP A 487 42.74 17.34 -8.64
CA ASP A 487 42.60 18.65 -8.00
C ASP A 487 41.24 19.27 -8.34
N MET A 488 40.29 19.14 -7.42
CA MET A 488 38.92 19.63 -7.59
C MET A 488 38.81 21.16 -7.60
N SER A 489 39.85 21.88 -7.14
CA SER A 489 39.87 23.34 -7.19
C SER A 489 39.95 23.90 -8.62
N GLN A 490 40.37 23.07 -9.58
CA GLN A 490 40.43 23.42 -11.00
C GLN A 490 39.08 23.28 -11.72
N ALA A 491 38.03 22.83 -11.03
CA ALA A 491 36.72 22.63 -11.64
C ALA A 491 36.11 23.95 -12.13
N ARG A 492 35.96 24.07 -13.45
CA ARG A 492 35.34 25.23 -14.10
C ARG A 492 33.84 25.00 -14.26
N TYR A 493 33.06 25.98 -13.82
CA TYR A 493 31.61 26.00 -14.07
C TYR A 493 31.33 26.09 -15.58
N VAL A 494 30.44 25.24 -16.07
CA VAL A 494 30.02 25.20 -17.48
C VAL A 494 28.62 25.79 -17.63
N ALA A 495 27.63 25.13 -17.03
CA ALA A 495 26.23 25.47 -17.20
C ALA A 495 25.39 25.11 -15.96
N SER A 496 24.20 25.69 -15.88
CA SER A 496 23.16 25.33 -14.90
C SER A 496 21.98 24.76 -15.65
N LEU A 497 21.50 23.60 -15.22
CA LEU A 497 20.40 22.90 -15.87
C LEU A 497 19.06 23.34 -15.28
N SER A 498 17.99 23.06 -16.03
CA SER A 498 16.62 23.31 -15.55
C SER A 498 16.33 22.58 -14.23
N PRO A 499 15.71 23.25 -13.22
CA PRO A 499 15.40 22.60 -11.94
C PRO A 499 14.50 21.39 -12.11
N LEU A 500 14.86 20.28 -11.46
CA LEU A 500 14.12 19.03 -11.51
C LEU A 500 13.43 18.78 -10.17
N VAL A 501 12.13 18.52 -10.17
CA VAL A 501 11.39 18.11 -8.97
C VAL A 501 11.26 16.59 -8.94
N HIS A 502 11.83 15.97 -7.93
CA HIS A 502 11.69 14.54 -7.65
C HIS A 502 10.77 14.33 -6.43
N VAL A 503 9.68 13.57 -6.63
CA VAL A 503 8.64 13.38 -5.61
C VAL A 503 8.75 11.99 -5.01
N PHE A 504 8.98 11.93 -3.69
CA PHE A 504 8.85 10.75 -2.85
C PHE A 504 7.51 10.78 -2.12
N THR A 505 7.14 9.65 -1.52
CA THR A 505 5.89 9.53 -0.73
C THR A 505 5.82 10.50 0.46
N HIS A 506 6.97 10.85 1.06
CA HIS A 506 7.05 11.69 2.27
C HIS A 506 7.84 12.99 2.07
N LEU A 507 8.46 13.18 0.89
CA LEU A 507 9.38 14.27 0.60
C LEU A 507 9.23 14.70 -0.86
N LYS A 508 9.26 16.00 -1.11
CA LYS A 508 9.42 16.57 -2.45
C LYS A 508 10.78 17.26 -2.50
N LEU A 509 11.68 16.72 -3.32
CA LEU A 509 13.05 17.22 -3.46
C LEU A 509 13.20 18.03 -4.76
N THR A 510 13.56 19.30 -4.66
CA THR A 510 13.92 20.13 -5.81
C THR A 510 15.43 20.08 -6.03
N MET A 511 15.85 19.56 -7.18
CA MET A 511 17.25 19.36 -7.55
C MET A 511 17.68 20.47 -8.51
N HIS A 512 18.68 21.25 -8.11
CA HIS A 512 19.31 22.27 -8.94
C HIS A 512 20.67 21.75 -9.43
N ALA A 513 20.73 21.31 -10.68
CA ALA A 513 21.91 20.68 -11.24
C ALA A 513 22.85 21.70 -11.91
N TYR A 514 24.15 21.54 -11.68
CA TYR A 514 25.22 22.38 -12.20
C TYR A 514 26.30 21.50 -12.82
N GLN A 515 26.74 21.85 -14.02
CA GLN A 515 27.81 21.16 -14.73
C GLN A 515 29.16 21.83 -14.47
N PHE A 516 30.17 20.99 -14.20
CA PHE A 516 31.56 21.39 -14.01
C PHE A 516 32.46 20.56 -14.91
N ARG A 517 33.57 21.16 -15.35
CA ARG A 517 34.61 20.50 -16.15
C ARG A 517 35.98 20.69 -15.53
N ILE A 518 36.76 19.61 -15.50
CA ILE A 518 38.18 19.59 -15.14
C ILE A 518 38.93 18.99 -16.34
N ASP A 519 40.01 19.64 -16.77
CA ASP A 519 40.90 19.09 -17.81
C ASP A 519 42.04 18.35 -17.09
N ALA A 520 42.26 17.08 -17.43
CA ALA A 520 43.26 16.26 -16.78
C ALA A 520 44.68 16.56 -17.30
N ASP A 521 45.63 16.80 -16.40
CA ASP A 521 47.05 16.80 -16.75
C ASP A 521 47.53 15.37 -17.05
N ASN A 522 48.42 15.21 -18.04
CA ASN A 522 48.90 13.94 -18.61
C ASN A 522 48.83 12.72 -17.65
N ALA A 523 47.87 11.84 -17.94
CA ALA A 523 47.43 10.73 -17.13
C ALA A 523 48.51 9.65 -16.91
N LYS A 524 49.28 9.75 -15.83
CA LYS A 524 50.12 8.63 -15.34
C LYS A 524 49.76 8.10 -13.97
N SER A 525 48.83 8.73 -13.23
CA SER A 525 48.27 8.14 -12.00
C SER A 525 46.81 8.55 -11.79
N PHE A 526 45.92 8.09 -12.67
CA PHE A 526 44.48 8.21 -12.49
C PHE A 526 43.96 7.01 -11.69
N GLU A 527 43.44 7.25 -10.49
CA GLU A 527 42.75 6.23 -9.71
C GLU A 527 41.24 6.33 -9.97
N PRO A 528 40.63 5.35 -10.66
CA PRO A 528 39.21 5.41 -11.02
C PRO A 528 38.28 5.27 -9.80
N VAL A 529 38.78 4.74 -8.69
CA VAL A 529 38.03 4.55 -7.45
C VAL A 529 38.70 5.30 -6.31
N CYS A 530 37.94 6.16 -5.64
CA CYS A 530 38.40 6.96 -4.52
C CYS A 530 37.87 6.34 -3.22
N LYS A 531 38.79 5.77 -2.43
CA LYS A 531 38.47 5.22 -1.10
C LYS A 531 38.25 6.36 -0.10
N GLY A 532 37.15 6.32 0.64
CA GLY A 532 36.80 7.31 1.66
C GLY A 532 35.30 7.31 1.94
N PRO A 533 34.81 7.97 3.01
CA PRO A 533 33.39 8.25 3.21
C PRO A 533 33.05 9.66 2.70
N PRO A 534 32.18 9.83 1.69
CA PRO A 534 31.56 8.78 0.87
C PRO A 534 32.54 8.18 -0.14
N ALA A 535 32.30 6.92 -0.53
CA ALA A 535 33.08 6.27 -1.58
C ALA A 535 32.77 6.95 -2.90
N ARG A 536 33.79 7.23 -3.72
CA ARG A 536 33.59 7.86 -5.03
C ARG A 536 34.24 7.05 -6.13
N LYS A 537 33.73 7.19 -7.35
CA LYS A 537 34.37 6.65 -8.54
C LYS A 537 34.10 7.51 -9.76
N TRP A 538 34.99 7.39 -10.72
CA TRP A 538 34.89 8.01 -12.02
C TRP A 538 34.38 7.00 -13.04
N VAL A 539 33.29 7.33 -13.72
CA VAL A 539 32.59 6.41 -14.64
C VAL A 539 32.59 6.99 -16.05
N ASP A 540 32.77 6.13 -17.04
CA ASP A 540 32.64 6.51 -18.44
C ASP A 540 31.19 6.88 -18.76
N GLY A 541 30.97 7.92 -19.58
CA GLY A 541 29.62 8.37 -19.92
C GLY A 541 28.76 7.25 -20.53
N ALA A 542 29.36 6.35 -21.31
CA ALA A 542 28.69 5.19 -21.90
C ALA A 542 28.25 4.13 -20.87
N SER A 543 28.89 4.08 -19.70
CA SER A 543 28.57 3.12 -18.62
C SER A 543 27.72 3.74 -17.53
N MET A 544 27.38 5.03 -17.61
CA MET A 544 26.57 5.72 -16.59
C MET A 544 25.19 5.08 -16.43
N ASP A 545 24.61 4.61 -17.53
CA ASP A 545 23.30 3.98 -17.50
C ASP A 545 23.30 2.67 -16.72
N ASP A 546 24.43 1.95 -16.66
CA ASP A 546 24.59 0.70 -15.92
C ASP A 546 24.60 0.93 -14.40
N GLU A 547 25.02 2.11 -13.95
CA GLU A 547 25.11 2.46 -12.54
C GLU A 547 23.73 2.46 -11.83
N THR A 548 23.74 2.14 -10.54
CA THR A 548 22.54 2.10 -9.68
C THR A 548 22.11 3.49 -9.20
N LEU A 549 21.94 4.41 -10.15
CA LEU A 549 21.41 5.74 -9.92
C LEU A 549 19.90 5.70 -9.61
N SER A 550 19.45 6.63 -8.74
CA SER A 550 18.02 6.87 -8.54
C SER A 550 17.37 7.46 -9.81
N THR A 551 16.05 7.35 -9.94
CA THR A 551 15.32 7.95 -11.06
C THR A 551 15.52 9.47 -11.15
N GLY A 552 15.65 10.15 -10.01
CA GLY A 552 15.98 11.58 -9.97
C GLY A 552 17.36 11.87 -10.56
N MET A 553 18.38 11.09 -10.18
CA MET A 553 19.75 11.26 -10.68
C MET A 553 19.88 10.90 -12.16
N ARG A 554 19.18 9.88 -12.66
CA ARG A 554 19.11 9.58 -14.10
C ARG A 554 18.52 10.74 -14.89
N ARG A 555 17.42 11.32 -14.41
CA ARG A 555 16.85 12.50 -15.06
C ARG A 555 17.80 13.68 -15.08
N CYS A 556 18.62 13.88 -14.04
CA CYS A 556 19.70 14.88 -14.09
C CYS A 556 20.74 14.54 -15.17
N TRP A 557 21.08 13.25 -15.33
CA TRP A 557 21.96 12.79 -16.40
C TRP A 557 21.37 13.03 -17.80
N ASP A 558 20.10 12.71 -18.01
CA ASP A 558 19.39 12.92 -19.28
C ASP A 558 19.34 14.41 -19.70
N LEU A 559 19.31 15.33 -18.72
CA LEU A 559 19.36 16.77 -18.99
C LEU A 559 20.69 17.20 -19.63
N LEU A 560 21.81 16.55 -19.31
CA LEU A 560 23.10 16.87 -19.96
C LEU A 560 23.14 16.45 -21.44
N SER A 561 22.44 15.37 -21.78
CA SER A 561 22.40 14.84 -23.14
C SER A 561 21.40 15.57 -24.05
N SER A 562 20.44 16.30 -23.48
CA SER A 562 19.43 17.05 -24.22
C SER A 562 19.79 18.52 -24.46
N GLU A 563 20.85 19.02 -23.82
CA GLU A 563 21.42 20.36 -24.04
C GLU A 563 22.71 20.35 -24.92
N LYS A 564 23.18 19.16 -25.34
CA LYS A 564 24.18 18.96 -26.40
C LYS A 564 23.49 18.81 -27.75
#